data_AF-A0A5C7MXB7-F1
#
_entry.id   AF-A0A5C7MXB7-F1
#
_cell.length_a   1.000
_cell.length_b   1.000
_cell.length_c   1.000
_cell.angle_alpha   90.00
_cell.angle_beta   90.00
_cell.angle_gamma   90.00
#
_symmetry.space_group_name_H-M   'P 1'
#
loop_
_entity.id
_entity.type
_entity.pdbx_description
1 polymer ?
#
loop_
_entity_poly.entity_id
_entity_poly.type
_entity_poly.pdbx_seq_one_letter_code
_entity_poly.pdbx_strand_id
1 'polypeptide(L)'
;MSVTAQRSGVFVSLDDATYLADLLAHLCATTRPSPQLSRLARLLRVSCDSLTPAQGKHLRGLESQCDAGQAAAYDLVDVKEAAGILGCSPANVRDLIARGRLAGHRAGRNWLLPARVVVERAERRAARHAG
;
A
#
# COMPACT_ATOMS: atom_id res chain seq x y z
N MET A 1 19.32 8.10 -5.06
CA MET A 1 19.91 7.01 -4.27
C MET A 1 19.22 6.92 -2.92
N SER A 2 18.48 5.85 -2.65
CA SER A 2 18.51 5.10 -1.39
C SER A 2 17.52 3.94 -1.47
N VAL A 3 18.04 2.72 -1.32
CA VAL A 3 17.27 1.50 -1.10
C VAL A 3 17.06 1.38 0.40
N THR A 4 15.81 1.29 0.86
CA THR A 4 15.51 0.81 2.22
C THR A 4 14.92 -0.57 2.12
N ALA A 5 15.73 -1.59 2.42
CA ALA A 5 15.23 -2.95 2.60
C ALA A 5 14.38 -2.99 3.89
N GLN A 6 13.06 -2.92 3.74
CA GLN A 6 12.13 -3.08 4.84
C GLN A 6 12.08 -4.57 5.19
N ARG A 7 12.88 -4.98 6.18
CA ARG A 7 13.10 -6.39 6.55
C ARG A 7 11.94 -7.03 7.32
N SER A 8 11.04 -6.23 7.91
CA SER A 8 9.88 -6.70 8.68
C SER A 8 8.87 -5.56 8.88
N GLY A 9 7.57 -5.85 8.76
CA GLY A 9 6.49 -4.89 8.99
C GLY A 9 5.29 -5.60 9.62
N VAL A 10 4.61 -4.91 10.54
CA VAL A 10 3.37 -5.38 11.18
C VAL A 10 2.25 -4.43 10.75
N PHE A 11 1.15 -4.99 10.27
CA PHE A 11 -0.05 -4.22 9.93
C PHE A 11 -0.91 -4.06 11.18
N VAL A 12 -1.38 -2.83 11.39
CA VAL A 12 -2.19 -2.43 12.55
C VAL A 12 -3.43 -1.72 12.00
N SER A 13 -4.60 -1.96 12.60
CA SER A 13 -5.84 -1.28 12.20
C SER A 13 -5.77 0.22 12.51
N LEU A 14 -6.63 1.04 11.89
CA LEU A 14 -6.66 2.47 12.19
C LEU A 14 -7.07 2.76 13.65
N ASP A 15 -8.01 1.97 14.19
CA ASP A 15 -8.43 2.08 15.59
C ASP A 15 -7.28 1.73 16.54
N ASP A 16 -6.59 0.62 16.28
CA ASP A 16 -5.44 0.20 17.08
C ASP A 16 -4.27 1.19 16.97
N ALA A 17 -4.03 1.73 15.77
CA ALA A 17 -3.00 2.74 15.56
C ALA A 17 -3.32 4.03 16.33
N THR A 18 -4.57 4.47 16.31
CA THR A 18 -5.02 5.65 17.08
C THR A 18 -4.84 5.42 18.57
N TYR A 19 -5.26 4.26 19.08
CA TYR A 19 -5.07 3.86 20.47
C TYR A 19 -3.58 3.85 20.87
N LEU A 20 -2.72 3.30 20.02
CA LEU A 20 -1.27 3.31 20.25
C LEU A 20 -0.70 4.73 20.24
N ALA A 21 -1.18 5.62 19.37
CA ALA A 21 -0.74 7.02 19.32
C ALA A 21 -1.02 7.73 20.65
N ASP A 22 -2.24 7.58 21.17
CA ASP A 22 -2.66 8.20 22.43
C ASP A 22 -1.92 7.62 23.62
N LEU A 23 -1.72 6.29 23.66
CA LEU A 23 -0.92 5.65 24.69
C LEU A 23 0.53 6.15 24.70
N LEU A 24 1.15 6.23 23.52
CA LEU A 24 2.53 6.74 23.40
C LEU A 24 2.64 8.21 23.78
N ALA A 25 1.65 9.03 23.44
CA ALA A 25 1.59 10.43 23.87
C ALA A 25 1.47 10.53 25.39
N HIS A 26 0.64 9.70 26.01
CA HIS A 26 0.49 9.64 27.47
C HIS A 26 1.80 9.22 28.15
N LEU A 27 2.52 8.24 27.62
CA LEU A 27 3.82 7.83 28.12
C LEU A 27 4.87 8.95 27.99
N CYS A 28 4.86 9.68 26.87
CA CYS A 28 5.76 10.83 26.70
C CYS A 28 5.47 11.96 27.69
N ALA A 29 4.23 12.10 28.16
CA ALA A 29 3.83 13.12 29.13
C ALA A 29 4.12 12.72 30.59
N THR A 30 4.06 11.43 30.90
CA THR A 30 4.21 10.90 32.28
C THR A 30 5.62 10.45 32.62
N THR A 31 6.48 10.24 31.63
CA THR A 31 7.87 9.78 31.81
C THR A 31 8.87 10.76 31.21
N ARG A 32 10.17 10.52 31.37
CA ARG A 32 11.19 11.14 30.51
C ARG A 32 11.36 10.27 29.26
N PRO A 33 10.70 10.57 28.14
CA PRO A 33 10.79 9.74 26.95
C PRO A 33 12.18 9.82 26.32
N SER A 34 12.59 8.71 25.68
CA SER A 34 13.75 8.75 24.79
C SER A 34 13.40 9.54 23.52
N PRO A 35 14.38 10.20 22.86
CA PRO A 35 14.14 10.94 21.63
C PRO A 35 13.50 10.10 20.52
N GLN A 36 13.81 8.80 20.48
CA GLN A 36 13.25 7.86 19.54
C GLN A 36 11.76 7.60 19.77
N LEU A 37 11.35 7.48 21.05
CA LEU A 37 9.94 7.27 21.40
C LEU A 37 9.10 8.48 21.04
N SER A 38 9.58 9.69 21.37
CA SER A 38 8.88 10.94 21.02
C SER A 38 8.74 11.11 19.51
N ARG A 39 9.79 10.75 18.75
CA ARG A 39 9.74 10.75 17.28
C ARG A 39 8.72 9.75 16.76
N LEU A 40 8.69 8.53 17.29
CA LEU A 40 7.76 7.49 16.86
C LEU A 40 6.31 7.90 17.15
N ALA A 41 6.02 8.36 18.37
CA ALA A 41 4.70 8.85 18.77
C ALA A 41 4.20 9.96 17.83
N ARG A 42 5.07 10.93 17.50
CA ARG A 42 4.75 12.01 16.56
C ARG A 42 4.49 11.49 15.15
N LEU A 43 5.33 10.60 14.64
CA LEU A 43 5.14 10.04 13.29
C LEU A 43 3.84 9.26 13.20
N LEU A 44 3.55 8.44 14.20
CA LEU A 44 2.35 7.61 14.22
C LEU A 44 1.08 8.47 14.30
N ARG A 45 1.09 9.55 15.10
CA ARG A 45 0.01 10.55 15.15
C ARG A 45 -0.22 11.21 13.79
N VAL A 46 0.84 11.73 13.15
CA VAL A 46 0.75 12.36 11.82
C VAL A 46 0.16 11.39 10.79
N SER A 47 0.57 10.12 10.82
CA SER A 47 0.03 9.09 9.94
C SER A 47 -1.46 8.83 10.21
N CYS A 48 -1.88 8.71 11.48
CA CYS A 48 -3.30 8.53 11.83
C CYS A 48 -4.15 9.73 11.40
N ASP A 49 -3.66 10.96 11.61
CA ASP A 49 -4.36 12.19 11.20
C ASP A 49 -4.50 12.28 9.67
N SER A 50 -3.51 11.79 8.92
CA SER A 50 -3.60 11.73 7.45
C SER A 50 -4.54 10.65 6.92
N LEU A 51 -4.78 9.59 7.71
CA LEU A 51 -5.61 8.45 7.35
C LEU A 51 -7.03 8.54 7.88
N THR A 52 -7.28 9.39 8.88
CA THR A 52 -8.62 9.67 9.40
C THR A 52 -9.30 10.66 8.45
N PRO A 53 -10.32 10.23 7.67
CA PRO A 53 -11.13 11.18 6.95
C PRO A 53 -11.83 12.05 8.00
N ALA A 54 -11.58 13.36 7.95
CA ALA A 54 -12.19 14.32 8.86
C ALA A 54 -13.69 14.04 8.98
N GLN A 55 -14.13 13.54 10.13
CA GLN A 55 -15.54 13.38 10.44
C GLN A 55 -16.17 14.76 10.44
N GLY A 56 -16.78 15.13 9.32
CA GLY A 56 -17.56 16.36 9.23
C GLY A 56 -17.29 17.24 8.02
N LYS A 57 -17.32 16.69 6.79
CA LYS A 57 -18.02 17.35 5.68
C LYS A 57 -18.15 16.41 4.50
N HIS A 58 -19.38 16.12 4.11
CA HIS A 58 -19.70 15.47 2.85
C HIS A 58 -19.27 16.40 1.70
N LEU A 59 -18.01 16.33 1.26
CA LEU A 59 -17.53 17.06 0.09
C LEU A 59 -17.61 16.13 -1.11
N ARG A 60 -18.78 16.10 -1.76
CA ARG A 60 -18.84 15.76 -3.18
C ARG A 60 -17.93 16.77 -3.90
N GLY A 61 -16.83 16.31 -4.48
CA GLY A 61 -16.06 17.11 -5.43
C GLY A 61 -14.67 17.57 -4.99
N LEU A 62 -14.06 16.99 -3.96
CA LEU A 62 -12.60 17.02 -3.86
C LEU A 62 -12.07 15.67 -4.32
N GLU A 63 -11.61 15.62 -5.56
CA GLU A 63 -10.72 14.57 -6.00
C GLU A 63 -9.53 14.58 -5.05
N SER A 64 -9.48 13.55 -4.21
CA SER A 64 -8.34 13.27 -3.37
C SER A 64 -7.14 13.16 -4.31
N GLN A 65 -6.33 14.22 -4.38
CA GLN A 65 -4.93 14.10 -4.79
C GLN A 65 -4.16 13.38 -3.68
N CYS A 66 -4.65 12.20 -3.27
CA CYS A 66 -3.73 11.11 -3.05
C CYS A 66 -3.03 10.96 -4.40
N ASP A 67 -1.71 11.10 -4.41
CA ASP A 67 -0.93 10.76 -5.58
C ASP A 67 -1.12 9.23 -5.77
N ALA A 68 -2.23 8.85 -6.41
CA ALA A 68 -2.67 7.46 -6.55
C ALA A 68 -1.60 6.66 -7.28
N GLY A 69 -0.76 7.32 -8.07
CA GLY A 69 0.45 6.75 -8.65
C GLY A 69 1.52 6.33 -7.64
N GLN A 70 1.61 6.97 -6.47
CA GLN A 70 2.55 6.58 -5.40
C GLN A 70 1.97 5.49 -4.49
N ALA A 71 0.68 5.54 -4.14
CA ALA A 71 0.03 4.45 -3.39
C ALA A 71 -0.01 3.15 -4.21
N ALA A 72 -0.39 3.23 -5.49
CA ALA A 72 -0.42 2.07 -6.40
C ALA A 72 0.98 1.49 -6.72
N ALA A 73 2.05 2.24 -6.46
CA ALA A 73 3.42 1.73 -6.60
C ALA A 73 3.79 0.72 -5.50
N TYR A 74 3.12 0.78 -4.35
CA TYR A 74 3.34 -0.12 -3.22
C TYR A 74 2.22 -1.15 -3.02
N ASP A 75 1.12 -1.05 -3.76
CA ASP A 75 0.06 -2.05 -3.73
C ASP A 75 0.52 -3.36 -4.36
N LEU A 76 0.27 -4.44 -3.62
CA LEU A 76 0.46 -5.81 -4.06
C LEU A 76 -0.90 -6.42 -4.34
N VAL A 77 -1.06 -6.98 -5.54
CA VAL A 77 -2.25 -7.73 -5.94
C VAL A 77 -1.93 -9.21 -6.03
N ASP A 78 -2.92 -10.03 -5.70
CA ASP A 78 -2.81 -11.47 -5.88
C ASP A 78 -3.02 -11.86 -7.37
N VAL A 79 -2.82 -13.15 -7.67
CA VAL A 79 -3.00 -13.68 -9.04
C VAL A 79 -4.42 -13.52 -9.55
N LYS A 80 -5.43 -13.61 -8.67
CA LYS A 80 -6.84 -13.53 -9.04
C LYS A 80 -7.22 -12.09 -9.38
N GLU A 81 -6.78 -11.14 -8.58
CA GLU A 81 -6.93 -9.70 -8.82
C GLU A 81 -6.19 -9.30 -10.10
N ALA A 82 -4.95 -9.74 -10.27
CA ALA A 82 -4.18 -9.46 -11.49
C ALA A 82 -4.85 -10.03 -12.76
N ALA A 83 -5.47 -11.20 -12.64
CA ALA A 83 -6.23 -11.81 -13.74
C ALA A 83 -7.45 -10.97 -14.13
N GLY A 84 -8.16 -10.42 -13.13
CA GLY A 84 -9.25 -9.48 -13.33
C GLY A 84 -8.81 -8.21 -14.06
N ILE A 85 -7.70 -7.60 -13.62
CA ILE A 85 -7.15 -6.39 -14.25
C ILE A 85 -6.70 -6.64 -15.70
N LEU A 86 -6.04 -7.78 -15.96
CA LEU A 86 -5.54 -8.11 -17.30
C LEU A 86 -6.59 -8.67 -18.25
N GLY A 87 -7.81 -8.96 -17.76
CA GLY A 87 -8.86 -9.64 -18.51
C GLY A 87 -8.41 -11.01 -19.02
N CYS A 88 -7.78 -11.83 -18.17
CA CYS A 88 -7.32 -13.18 -18.53
C CYS A 88 -7.53 -14.18 -17.38
N SER A 89 -7.14 -15.44 -17.58
CA SER A 89 -7.28 -16.46 -16.55
C SER A 89 -6.14 -16.41 -15.52
N PRO A 90 -6.38 -16.79 -14.25
CA PRO A 90 -5.32 -16.92 -13.24
C PRO A 90 -4.18 -17.86 -13.65
N ALA A 91 -4.48 -18.88 -14.46
CA ALA A 91 -3.46 -19.79 -15.01
C ALA A 91 -2.52 -19.07 -15.98
N ASN A 92 -3.06 -18.20 -16.83
CA ASN A 92 -2.26 -17.37 -17.75
C ASN A 92 -1.35 -16.39 -16.97
N VAL A 93 -1.83 -15.81 -15.88
CA VAL A 93 -1.00 -14.95 -15.02
C VAL A 93 0.19 -15.74 -14.43
N ARG A 94 -0.05 -16.97 -13.92
CA ARG A 94 1.03 -17.84 -13.43
C ARG A 94 2.04 -18.20 -14.51
N ASP A 95 1.59 -18.47 -15.72
CA ASP A 95 2.47 -18.75 -16.87
C ASP A 95 3.31 -17.51 -17.24
N LEU A 96 2.73 -16.30 -17.20
CA LEU A 96 3.46 -15.05 -17.43
C LEU A 96 4.54 -14.81 -16.38
N ILE A 97 4.26 -15.13 -15.11
CA ILE A 97 5.25 -15.07 -14.03
C ILE A 97 6.35 -16.11 -14.26
N ALA A 98 5.98 -17.36 -14.55
CA ALA A 98 6.93 -18.45 -14.78
C ALA A 98 7.89 -18.17 -15.95
N ARG A 99 7.39 -17.50 -17.00
CA ARG A 99 8.18 -17.05 -18.15
C ARG A 99 8.96 -15.75 -17.90
N GLY A 100 8.90 -15.17 -16.71
CA GLY A 100 9.58 -13.92 -16.37
C GLY A 100 9.02 -12.69 -17.09
N ARG A 101 7.83 -12.78 -17.70
CA ARG A 101 7.19 -11.67 -18.43
C ARG A 101 6.39 -10.74 -17.53
N LEU A 102 6.19 -11.14 -16.28
CA LEU A 102 5.49 -10.37 -15.26
C LEU A 102 6.24 -10.53 -13.94
N ALA A 103 6.62 -9.41 -13.32
CA ALA A 103 7.33 -9.42 -12.05
C ALA A 103 6.37 -9.83 -10.93
N GLY A 104 6.53 -11.07 -10.44
CA GLY A 104 5.83 -11.57 -9.27
C GLY A 104 6.83 -12.06 -8.23
N HIS A 105 6.49 -11.93 -6.96
CA HIS A 105 7.24 -12.55 -5.87
C HIS A 105 6.35 -13.51 -5.09
N ARG A 106 6.95 -14.58 -4.58
CA ARG A 106 6.22 -15.59 -3.82
C ARG A 106 6.19 -15.20 -2.34
N ALA A 107 5.00 -15.04 -1.79
CA ALA A 107 4.76 -14.77 -0.37
C ALA A 107 3.98 -15.96 0.23
N GLY A 108 4.71 -16.88 0.87
CA GLY A 108 4.14 -18.14 1.35
C GLY A 108 3.57 -19.00 0.23
N ARG A 109 2.25 -19.26 0.27
CA ARG A 109 1.53 -20.05 -0.75
C ARG A 109 1.07 -19.24 -1.96
N ASN A 110 1.07 -17.91 -1.86
CA ASN A 110 0.52 -17.03 -2.88
C ASN A 110 1.62 -16.33 -3.67
N TRP A 111 1.28 -15.96 -4.91
CA TRP A 111 2.06 -15.04 -5.72
C TRP A 111 1.48 -13.65 -5.56
N LEU A 112 2.35 -12.69 -5.28
CA LEU A 112 2.02 -11.27 -5.18
C LEU A 112 2.73 -10.53 -6.30
N LEU A 113 2.02 -9.57 -6.88
CA LEU A 113 2.49 -8.78 -8.00
C LEU A 113 2.31 -7.30 -7.67
N PRO A 114 3.29 -6.44 -7.99
CA PRO A 114 3.10 -5.00 -7.89
C PRO A 114 1.95 -4.56 -8.82
N ALA A 115 0.94 -3.90 -8.27
CA ALA A 115 -0.25 -3.46 -9.01
C ALA A 115 0.14 -2.62 -10.23
N ARG A 116 1.11 -1.71 -10.07
CA ARG A 116 1.68 -0.90 -11.15
C ARG A 116 2.11 -1.70 -12.38
N VAL A 117 2.81 -2.82 -12.18
CA VAL A 117 3.32 -3.65 -13.29
C VAL A 117 2.17 -4.33 -14.05
N VAL A 118 1.11 -4.70 -13.33
CA VAL A 118 -0.08 -5.32 -13.90
C VAL A 118 -0.87 -4.28 -14.71
N VAL A 119 -1.09 -3.09 -14.15
CA VAL A 119 -1.80 -1.98 -14.80
C VAL A 119 -1.07 -1.51 -16.06
N GLU A 120 0.23 -1.25 -15.98
CA GLU A 120 1.03 -0.81 -17.14
C GLU A 120 0.99 -1.82 -18.29
N ARG A 121 0.91 -3.12 -17.97
CA ARG A 121 0.75 -4.18 -18.96
C ARG A 121 -0.67 -4.17 -19.57
N ALA A 122 -1.69 -3.96 -18.76
CA ALA A 122 -3.07 -3.84 -19.23
C ALA A 122 -3.22 -2.67 -20.21
N GLU A 123 -2.65 -1.50 -19.86
CA GLU A 123 -2.61 -0.32 -20.72
C GLU A 123 -1.88 -0.59 -22.04
N ARG A 124 -0.69 -1.21 -21.99
CA ARG A 124 0.05 -1.60 -23.21
C ARG A 124 -0.73 -2.57 -24.10
N ARG A 125 -1.55 -3.44 -23.51
CA ARG A 125 -2.41 -4.36 -24.27
C ARG A 125 -3.58 -3.61 -24.90
N ALA A 126 -4.23 -2.73 -24.16
CA ALA A 126 -5.34 -1.91 -24.66
C ALA A 126 -4.88 -1.02 -25.83
N ALA A 127 -3.72 -0.36 -25.72
CA ALA A 127 -3.15 0.46 -26.79
C ALA A 127 -2.89 -0.32 -28.09
N ARG A 128 -2.57 -1.61 -28.02
CA ARG A 128 -2.38 -2.47 -29.20
C ARG A 128 -3.68 -2.92 -29.87
N HIS A 129 -4.79 -2.89 -29.15
CA HIS A 129 -6.11 -3.27 -29.67
C HIS A 129 -6.92 -2.07 -30.16
N ALA A 130 -6.47 -0.85 -29.87
CA ALA A 130 -7.14 0.40 -30.25
C ALA A 130 -6.56 1.06 -31.52
N GLY A 131 -5.50 0.50 -32.09
CA GLY A 131 -4.93 0.91 -33.38
C GLY A 131 -5.15 -0.17 -34.43
#